data_AF-A0A6P5H9D4-F1
#
_entry.id   AF-A0A6P5H9D4-F1
#
_cell.length_a   1.000
_cell.length_b   1.000
_cell.length_c   1.000
_cell.angle_alpha   90.00
_cell.angle_beta   90.00
_cell.angle_gamma   90.00
#
_symmetry.space_group_name_H-M   'P 1'
#
loop_
_entity.id
_entity.type
_entity.pdbx_description
1 polymer ?
#
loop_
_entity_poly.entity_id
_entity_poly.type
_entity_poly.pdbx_seq_one_letter_code
_entity_poly.pdbx_strand_id
1 'polypeptide(L)'
;MLWSWKLVKLRTNNWYIHQMETAESYLDAVKKAGILIDMQERKAKILRDSNLLARSVGGHLTSPGSLLLEVVNLVEAPLPILGQFDASFLELPEDILTTVMQKHQRYIPLRSTSTGNLLPFFIAVANGVIKEEVVRKGNEAVLRARYEDAKFFYKMDTQKKFSEFRSQLNGILFHEKLGTMLDKMERVQKIVAKLGLALGIDERMIPVIKDAAAIAMSDLATSIVTEFTSLAGIMARHYALKDGYPEQIAEALFEIMLPRFSGDILPKSDAGIVLAVADRLDSLVGLFGAGCQPSSTNDPFGLRRISYGLVDKGINSEIVRSVLLERANYPYLASQSAVEMEALSRTELFPKVVEVYSRPTRIIRGKDINNNLEVSSTAFEKDEEQALWSAYLEVSTKIHPGVDIETFAQTSLLLLQPLEDFFNNVFVMAEDQSIRNNRLALLKKIADLPKGVADLSVLPGF
;
A
#
# COMPACT_ATOMS: atom_id res chain seq x y z
N MET A 1 48.29 -12.58 1.94
CA MET A 1 47.42 -11.38 1.99
C MET A 1 46.64 -11.45 3.28
N LEU A 2 47.06 -10.69 4.30
CA LEU A 2 46.36 -10.58 5.58
C LEU A 2 45.14 -9.68 5.36
N TRP A 3 43.96 -10.28 5.29
CA TRP A 3 42.70 -9.54 5.23
C TRP A 3 42.44 -8.94 6.62
N SER A 4 42.69 -7.65 6.79
CA SER A 4 42.34 -6.95 8.03
C SER A 4 40.86 -6.58 8.01
N TRP A 5 40.06 -7.22 8.86
CA TRP A 5 38.66 -6.86 9.05
C TRP A 5 38.57 -5.76 10.12
N LYS A 6 37.92 -4.64 9.78
CA LYS A 6 37.73 -3.50 10.69
C LYS A 6 36.27 -3.47 11.15
N LEU A 7 36.05 -3.63 12.45
CA LEU A 7 34.77 -3.27 13.06
C LEU A 7 34.72 -1.74 13.21
N VAL A 8 33.69 -1.09 12.67
CA VAL A 8 33.42 0.33 12.93
C VAL A 8 32.26 0.41 13.89
N LYS A 9 32.51 0.92 15.10
CA LYS A 9 31.46 1.23 16.08
C LYS A 9 30.64 2.40 15.55
N LEU A 10 29.49 2.13 14.94
CA LEU A 10 28.60 3.17 14.45
C LEU A 10 27.80 3.73 15.65
N ARG A 11 27.94 5.04 15.91
CA ARG A 11 27.07 5.92 16.74
C ARG A 11 27.44 6.24 18.20
N THR A 12 28.54 5.75 18.76
CA THR A 12 29.17 6.44 19.92
C THR A 12 30.41 7.17 19.44
N ASN A 13 30.55 8.47 19.75
CA ASN A 13 31.52 9.44 19.20
C ASN A 13 33.03 9.06 19.20
N ASN A 14 33.41 7.86 19.61
CA ASN A 14 34.78 7.36 19.49
C ASN A 14 34.84 6.25 18.43
N TRP A 15 35.54 6.54 17.32
CA TRP A 15 35.90 5.58 16.30
C TRP A 15 36.85 4.54 16.89
N TYR A 16 36.32 3.42 17.39
CA TYR A 16 37.11 2.27 17.76
C TYR A 16 37.22 1.35 16.54
N ILE A 17 38.41 1.34 15.91
CA ILE A 17 38.75 0.32 14.92
C ILE A 17 39.23 -0.91 15.70
N HIS A 18 38.40 -1.95 15.77
CA HIS A 18 38.83 -3.24 16.29
C HIS A 18 39.37 -4.06 15.12
N GLN A 19 40.68 -4.36 15.13
CA GLN A 19 41.29 -5.28 14.16
C GLN A 19 41.02 -6.71 14.62
N MET A 20 40.58 -7.52 13.67
CA MET A 20 40.25 -8.92 13.90
C MET A 20 41.17 -9.82 13.10
N GLU A 21 41.62 -10.92 13.70
CA GLU A 21 42.52 -11.88 13.04
C GLU A 21 41.79 -12.72 11.99
N THR A 22 40.50 -13.02 12.19
CA THR A 22 39.69 -13.84 11.28
C THR A 22 38.23 -13.35 11.19
N ALA A 23 37.53 -13.67 10.10
CA ALA A 23 36.13 -13.29 9.91
C ALA A 23 35.19 -14.00 10.91
N GLU A 24 35.53 -15.22 11.32
CA GLU A 24 34.78 -16.04 12.27
C GLU A 24 34.72 -15.41 13.66
N SER A 25 35.73 -14.62 14.03
CA SER A 25 35.79 -13.93 15.32
C SER A 25 34.86 -12.72 15.42
N TYR A 26 34.29 -12.26 14.30
CA TYR A 26 33.46 -11.05 14.21
C TYR A 26 32.28 -11.03 15.20
N LEU A 27 31.49 -12.09 15.22
CA LEU A 27 30.29 -12.17 16.07
C LEU A 27 30.65 -12.08 17.56
N ASP A 28 31.74 -12.72 17.97
CA ASP A 28 32.21 -12.70 19.35
C ASP A 28 32.75 -11.33 19.76
N ALA A 29 33.45 -10.61 18.87
CA ALA A 29 33.91 -9.26 19.21
C ALA A 29 32.77 -8.25 19.28
N VAL A 30 31.75 -8.38 18.41
CA VAL A 30 30.56 -7.52 18.48
C VAL A 30 29.80 -7.76 19.79
N LYS A 31 29.65 -9.03 20.21
CA LYS A 31 29.10 -9.36 21.54
C LYS A 31 29.93 -8.79 22.69
N LYS A 32 31.26 -8.92 22.64
CA LYS A 32 32.17 -8.33 23.64
C LYS A 32 32.09 -6.80 23.69
N ALA A 33 31.77 -6.16 22.57
CA ALA A 33 31.51 -4.72 22.49
C ALA A 33 30.14 -4.30 23.04
N GLY A 34 29.32 -5.25 23.52
CA GLY A 34 28.01 -5.01 24.13
C GLY A 34 26.86 -4.93 23.12
N ILE A 35 27.09 -5.34 21.86
CA ILE A 35 26.08 -5.29 20.79
C ILE A 35 25.43 -6.67 20.66
N LEU A 36 24.10 -6.69 20.71
CA LEU A 36 23.29 -7.87 20.40
C LEU A 36 22.91 -7.85 18.93
N ILE A 37 23.57 -8.67 18.11
CA ILE A 37 23.28 -8.76 16.67
C ILE A 37 21.94 -9.46 16.43
N ASP A 38 21.70 -10.57 17.13
CA ASP A 38 20.54 -11.42 16.88
C ASP A 38 19.24 -10.68 17.19
N MET A 39 18.34 -10.66 16.20
CA MET A 39 17.09 -9.91 16.28
C MET A 39 16.11 -10.54 17.28
N GLN A 40 16.08 -11.88 17.39
CA GLN A 40 15.20 -12.58 18.32
C GLN A 40 15.69 -12.41 19.76
N GLU A 41 17.00 -12.46 19.97
CA GLU A 41 17.62 -12.22 21.28
C GLU A 41 17.37 -10.77 21.75
N ARG A 42 17.56 -9.78 20.86
CA ARG A 42 17.21 -8.38 21.16
C ARG A 42 15.74 -8.22 21.51
N LYS A 43 14.84 -8.79 20.72
CA LYS A 43 13.39 -8.75 20.95
C LYS A 43 13.03 -9.37 22.29
N ALA A 44 13.56 -10.55 22.61
CA ALA A 44 13.32 -11.23 23.87
C ALA A 44 13.82 -10.40 25.06
N LYS A 45 15.02 -9.80 24.95
CA LYS A 45 15.58 -8.93 25.99
C LYS A 45 14.69 -7.70 26.22
N ILE A 46 14.32 -6.97 25.16
CA ILE A 46 13.45 -5.79 25.26
C ILE A 46 12.14 -6.16 25.94
N LEU A 47 11.48 -7.24 25.50
CA LEU A 47 10.20 -7.68 26.08
C LEU A 47 10.33 -8.05 27.55
N ARG A 48 11.33 -8.87 27.90
CA ARG A 48 11.53 -9.33 29.28
C ARG A 48 11.74 -8.14 30.22
N ASP A 49 12.70 -7.29 29.88
CA ASP A 49 13.10 -6.18 30.76
C ASP A 49 12.00 -5.11 30.83
N SER A 50 11.31 -4.82 29.72
CA SER A 50 10.16 -3.90 29.70
C SER A 50 8.97 -4.42 30.50
N ASN A 51 8.69 -5.73 30.48
CA ASN A 51 7.62 -6.32 31.28
C ASN A 51 7.91 -6.26 32.79
N LEU A 52 9.19 -6.40 33.20
CA LEU A 52 9.57 -6.23 34.60
C LEU A 52 9.32 -4.78 35.07
N LEU A 53 9.68 -3.80 34.25
CA LEU A 53 9.39 -2.39 34.51
C LEU A 53 7.89 -2.07 34.49
N ALA A 54 7.12 -2.67 33.59
CA ALA A 54 5.68 -2.46 33.56
C ALA A 54 5.00 -3.01 34.83
N ARG A 55 5.41 -4.18 35.30
CA ARG A 55 4.86 -4.79 36.52
C ARG A 55 5.15 -3.97 37.77
N SER A 56 6.28 -3.26 37.84
CA SER A 56 6.61 -2.43 39.00
C SER A 56 5.65 -1.25 39.21
N VAL A 57 4.88 -0.87 38.17
CA VAL A 57 3.81 0.14 38.23
C VAL A 57 2.40 -0.46 38.09
N GLY A 58 2.25 -1.77 38.28
CA GLY A 58 0.96 -2.45 38.16
C GLY A 58 0.40 -2.50 36.73
N GLY A 59 1.28 -2.37 35.73
CA GLY A 59 0.92 -2.30 34.33
C GLY A 59 1.46 -3.46 33.48
N HIS A 60 1.04 -3.47 32.23
CA HIS A 60 1.53 -4.35 31.18
C HIS A 60 1.74 -3.58 29.88
N LEU A 61 2.59 -4.12 29.00
CA LEU A 61 2.92 -3.49 27.72
C LEU A 61 1.75 -3.57 26.75
N THR A 62 1.45 -2.45 26.08
CA THR A 62 0.54 -2.42 24.93
C THR A 62 1.35 -2.09 23.69
N SER A 63 1.84 -3.11 22.98
CA SER A 63 2.58 -2.89 21.74
C SER A 63 1.98 -3.70 20.59
N PRO A 64 1.54 -3.05 19.49
CA PRO A 64 1.37 -3.75 18.23
C PRO A 64 2.73 -4.33 17.81
N GLY A 65 2.75 -5.56 17.28
CA GLY A 65 3.99 -6.28 16.97
C GLY A 65 4.94 -5.52 16.03
N SER A 66 4.41 -4.61 15.20
CA SER A 66 5.17 -3.76 14.29
C SER A 66 6.05 -2.73 15.02
N LEU A 67 5.56 -2.07 16.07
CA LEU A 67 6.33 -1.09 16.84
C LEU A 67 7.53 -1.75 17.52
N LEU A 68 7.32 -2.92 18.12
CA LEU A 68 8.41 -3.66 18.76
C LEU A 68 9.48 -4.05 17.73
N LEU A 69 9.07 -4.46 16.53
CA LEU A 69 9.99 -4.79 15.45
C LEU A 69 10.78 -3.56 14.99
N GLU A 70 10.15 -2.38 14.90
CA GLU A 70 10.82 -1.12 14.60
C GLU A 70 11.87 -0.81 15.68
N VAL A 71 11.48 -0.84 16.96
CA VAL A 71 12.39 -0.59 18.10
C VAL A 71 13.57 -1.56 18.09
N VAL A 72 13.33 -2.85 17.88
CA VAL A 72 14.38 -3.88 17.78
C VAL A 72 15.40 -3.53 16.69
N ASN A 73 14.95 -2.98 15.56
CA ASN A 73 15.84 -2.58 14.45
C ASN A 73 16.51 -1.21 14.65
N LEU A 74 16.00 -0.38 15.56
CA LEU A 74 16.59 0.93 15.89
C LEU A 74 17.77 0.83 16.87
N VAL A 75 17.79 -0.19 17.72
CA VAL A 75 18.78 -0.35 18.79
C VAL A 75 19.58 -1.65 18.66
N GLU A 76 20.86 -1.57 18.94
CA GLU A 76 21.80 -2.70 18.86
C GLU A 76 22.19 -3.21 20.26
N ALA A 77 22.02 -2.39 21.30
CA ALA A 77 22.26 -2.71 22.71
C ALA A 77 21.09 -2.19 23.56
N PRO A 78 19.92 -2.87 23.56
CA PRO A 78 18.70 -2.34 24.15
C PRO A 78 18.73 -2.26 25.68
N LEU A 79 18.38 -1.07 26.19
CA LEU A 79 18.09 -0.82 27.60
C LEU A 79 16.72 -0.14 27.76
N PRO A 80 15.67 -0.90 28.14
CA PRO A 80 14.37 -0.32 28.47
C PRO A 80 14.43 0.57 29.71
N ILE A 81 13.71 1.69 29.66
CA ILE A 81 13.64 2.70 30.71
C ILE A 81 12.17 3.05 30.93
N LEU A 82 11.75 3.00 32.19
CA LEU A 82 10.44 3.47 32.61
C LEU A 82 10.45 5.00 32.72
N GLY A 83 9.60 5.65 31.93
CA GLY A 83 9.32 7.08 32.02
C GLY A 83 7.89 7.33 32.49
N GLN A 84 7.65 8.52 33.01
CA GLN A 84 6.32 8.97 33.45
C GLN A 84 5.93 10.31 32.83
N PHE A 85 4.63 10.59 32.78
CA PHE A 85 4.11 11.90 32.40
C PHE A 85 3.01 12.35 33.37
N ASP A 86 2.63 13.62 33.30
CA ASP A 86 1.60 14.18 34.17
C ASP A 86 0.24 13.52 33.90
N ALA A 87 -0.40 12.99 34.96
CA ALA A 87 -1.66 12.27 34.82
C ALA A 87 -2.82 13.14 34.29
N SER A 88 -2.72 14.47 34.36
CA SER A 88 -3.69 15.38 33.75
C SER A 88 -3.80 15.25 32.23
N PHE A 89 -2.79 14.70 31.55
CA PHE A 89 -2.88 14.41 30.12
C PHE A 89 -3.83 13.25 29.80
N LEU A 90 -4.19 12.40 30.77
CA LEU A 90 -5.16 11.32 30.59
C LEU A 90 -6.59 11.83 30.34
N GLU A 91 -6.83 13.14 30.48
CA GLU A 91 -8.07 13.78 30.00
C GLU A 91 -8.17 13.84 28.47
N LEU A 92 -7.03 13.72 27.77
CA LEU A 92 -7.02 13.66 26.31
C LEU A 92 -7.48 12.28 25.82
N PRO A 93 -8.09 12.21 24.63
CA PRO A 93 -8.39 10.96 23.96
C PRO A 93 -7.18 10.01 23.93
N GLU A 94 -7.40 8.76 24.29
CA GLU A 94 -6.32 7.77 24.42
C GLU A 94 -5.58 7.56 23.08
N ASP A 95 -6.30 7.60 21.95
CA ASP A 95 -5.71 7.47 20.61
C ASP A 95 -4.68 8.58 20.31
N ILE A 96 -4.88 9.81 20.82
CA ILE A 96 -3.90 10.90 20.68
C ILE A 96 -2.65 10.55 21.47
N LEU A 97 -2.80 10.18 22.74
CA LEU A 97 -1.69 9.88 23.64
C LEU A 97 -0.84 8.71 23.13
N THR A 98 -1.50 7.64 22.70
CA THR A 98 -0.86 6.43 22.18
C THR A 98 -0.20 6.69 20.82
N THR A 99 -0.82 7.47 19.92
CA THR A 99 -0.21 7.83 18.63
C THR A 99 1.05 8.67 18.81
N VAL A 100 1.01 9.69 19.67
CA VAL A 100 2.19 10.52 19.98
C VAL A 100 3.33 9.67 20.54
N MET A 101 3.04 8.76 21.49
CA MET A 101 4.04 7.84 22.04
C MET A 101 4.62 6.91 20.97
N GLN A 102 3.75 6.19 20.24
CA GLN A 102 4.18 5.10 19.37
C GLN A 102 4.79 5.60 18.05
N LYS A 103 4.12 6.54 17.35
CA LYS A 103 4.54 6.97 16.00
C LYS A 103 5.66 7.99 16.03
N HIS A 104 5.64 8.94 16.98
CA HIS A 104 6.62 10.03 16.99
C HIS A 104 7.85 9.68 17.83
N GLN A 105 7.66 8.97 18.95
CA GLN A 105 8.75 8.71 19.91
C GLN A 105 9.15 7.25 20.07
N ARG A 106 8.39 6.30 19.50
CA ARG A 106 8.62 4.85 19.60
C ARG A 106 8.60 4.36 21.05
N TYR A 107 7.80 5.04 21.87
CA TYR A 107 7.54 4.66 23.25
C TYR A 107 6.43 3.61 23.30
N ILE A 108 6.55 2.68 24.25
CA ILE A 108 5.56 1.65 24.48
C ILE A 108 4.65 2.09 25.63
N PRO A 109 3.36 2.38 25.37
CA PRO A 109 2.41 2.74 26.42
C PRO A 109 2.15 1.57 27.37
N LEU A 110 1.90 1.91 28.64
CA LEU A 110 1.52 0.95 29.66
C LEU A 110 0.04 1.04 29.98
N ARG A 111 -0.60 -0.13 30.14
CA ARG A 111 -1.99 -0.23 30.60
C ARG A 111 -2.06 -0.90 31.96
N SER A 112 -3.01 -0.48 32.77
CA SER A 112 -3.29 -1.09 34.06
C SER A 112 -3.67 -2.55 33.89
N THR A 113 -3.05 -3.44 34.68
CA THR A 113 -3.43 -4.85 34.70
C THR A 113 -4.81 -5.08 35.31
N SER A 114 -5.30 -4.17 36.16
CA SER A 114 -6.60 -4.31 36.83
C SER A 114 -7.76 -3.70 36.03
N THR A 115 -7.55 -2.54 35.39
CA THR A 115 -8.64 -1.80 34.72
C THR A 115 -8.52 -1.79 33.20
N GLY A 116 -7.36 -2.12 32.63
CA GLY A 116 -7.10 -1.98 31.20
C GLY A 116 -6.89 -0.55 30.71
N ASN A 117 -7.08 0.46 31.57
CA ASN A 117 -6.90 1.87 31.21
C ASN A 117 -5.43 2.22 30.98
N LEU A 118 -5.18 3.22 30.13
CA LEU A 118 -3.85 3.79 29.94
C LEU A 118 -3.33 4.36 31.27
N LEU A 119 -2.08 4.02 31.61
CA LEU A 119 -1.37 4.55 32.76
C LEU A 119 -0.53 5.77 32.36
N PRO A 120 -0.18 6.67 33.30
CA PRO A 120 0.71 7.81 33.05
C PRO A 120 2.20 7.40 32.94
N PHE A 121 2.45 6.22 32.35
CA PHE A 121 3.76 5.60 32.23
C PHE A 121 3.98 5.04 30.82
N PHE A 122 5.24 5.06 30.40
CA PHE A 122 5.67 4.50 29.12
C PHE A 122 7.06 3.87 29.26
N ILE A 123 7.39 3.01 28.31
CA ILE A 123 8.75 2.46 28.17
C ILE A 123 9.42 3.11 26.95
N ALA A 124 10.58 3.72 27.19
CA ALA A 124 11.52 4.10 26.13
C ALA A 124 12.66 3.08 26.08
N VAL A 125 13.17 2.76 24.90
CA VAL A 125 14.30 1.83 24.74
C VAL A 125 15.53 2.61 24.30
N ALA A 126 16.49 2.77 25.21
CA ALA A 126 17.78 3.39 24.90
C ALA A 126 18.75 2.39 24.25
N ASN A 127 19.79 2.94 23.62
CA ASN A 127 20.84 2.15 22.98
C ASN A 127 22.18 2.32 23.70
N GLY A 128 22.74 1.22 24.20
CA GLY A 128 24.07 1.16 24.78
C GLY A 128 24.15 1.59 26.25
N VAL A 129 25.38 1.91 26.68
CA VAL A 129 25.66 2.35 28.05
C VAL A 129 25.28 3.82 28.20
N ILE A 130 24.32 4.08 29.08
CA ILE A 130 23.75 5.41 29.29
C ILE A 130 23.64 5.75 30.78
N LYS A 131 23.43 7.03 31.08
CA LYS A 131 22.97 7.48 32.40
C LYS A 131 21.45 7.46 32.42
N GLU A 132 20.84 6.43 33.01
CA GLU A 132 19.39 6.20 32.98
C GLU A 132 18.57 7.42 33.40
N GLU A 133 18.95 8.11 34.48
CA GLU A 133 18.21 9.28 34.96
C GLU A 133 18.18 10.43 33.94
N VAL A 134 19.30 10.68 33.27
CA VAL A 134 19.41 11.74 32.26
C VAL A 134 18.54 11.40 31.05
N VAL A 135 18.60 10.15 30.59
CA VAL A 135 17.80 9.69 29.44
C VAL A 135 16.33 9.66 29.78
N ARG A 136 15.95 9.22 30.99
CA ARG A 136 14.57 9.25 31.48
C ARG A 136 14.01 10.68 31.45
N LYS A 137 14.67 11.61 32.15
CA LYS A 137 14.25 13.03 32.20
C LYS A 137 14.15 13.65 30.80
N GLY A 138 15.07 13.32 29.90
CA GLY A 138 15.04 13.77 28.52
C GLY A 138 13.80 13.29 27.77
N ASN A 139 13.48 11.99 27.82
CA ASN A 139 12.30 11.42 27.17
C ASN A 139 10.99 11.95 27.78
N GLU A 140 10.94 12.12 29.10
CA GLU A 140 9.79 12.71 29.79
C GLU A 140 9.55 14.16 29.36
N ALA A 141 10.62 14.97 29.25
CA ALA A 141 10.52 16.35 28.78
C ALA A 141 10.04 16.44 27.32
N VAL A 142 10.53 15.55 26.45
CA VAL A 142 10.09 15.46 25.05
C VAL A 142 8.61 15.08 24.96
N LEU A 143 8.18 14.06 25.71
CA LEU A 143 6.78 13.63 25.71
C LEU A 143 5.86 14.73 26.24
N ARG A 144 6.24 15.38 27.34
CA ARG A 144 5.48 16.49 27.92
C ARG A 144 5.26 17.60 26.91
N ALA A 145 6.30 18.03 26.20
CA ALA A 145 6.15 19.08 25.18
C ALA A 145 5.13 18.68 24.09
N ARG A 146 5.20 17.44 23.61
CA ARG A 146 4.25 16.94 22.60
C ARG A 146 2.83 16.81 23.11
N TYR A 147 2.64 16.46 24.38
CA TYR A 147 1.31 16.41 24.98
C TYR A 147 0.73 17.79 25.26
N GLU A 148 1.55 18.79 25.56
CA GLU A 148 1.08 20.19 25.62
C GLU A 148 0.60 20.67 24.25
N ASP A 149 1.34 20.38 23.18
CA ASP A 149 0.92 20.70 21.81
C ASP A 149 -0.41 20.01 21.46
N ALA A 150 -0.51 18.71 21.71
CA ALA A 150 -1.73 17.95 21.49
C ALA A 150 -2.91 18.48 22.32
N LYS A 151 -2.68 18.86 23.59
CA LYS A 151 -3.69 19.46 24.45
C LYS A 151 -4.18 20.79 23.90
N PHE A 152 -3.26 21.62 23.41
CA PHE A 152 -3.58 22.90 22.79
C PHE A 152 -4.45 22.73 21.54
N PHE A 153 -4.05 21.86 20.62
CA PHE A 153 -4.80 21.59 19.38
C PHE A 153 -6.17 20.98 19.68
N TYR A 154 -6.25 20.01 20.60
CA TYR A 154 -7.52 19.40 20.99
C TYR A 154 -8.47 20.43 21.60
N LYS A 155 -7.95 21.36 22.41
CA LYS A 155 -8.74 22.46 22.97
C LYS A 155 -9.27 23.41 21.89
N MET A 156 -8.46 23.74 20.87
CA MET A 156 -8.92 24.55 19.74
C MET A 156 -10.03 23.84 18.96
N ASP A 157 -9.85 22.55 18.69
CA ASP A 157 -10.81 21.79 17.90
C ASP A 157 -12.16 21.65 18.62
N THR A 158 -12.13 21.42 19.93
CA THR A 158 -13.33 21.22 20.76
C THR A 158 -14.10 22.51 21.09
N GLN A 159 -13.64 23.67 20.62
CA GLN A 159 -14.40 24.92 20.68
C GLN A 159 -15.42 25.07 19.55
N LYS A 160 -15.35 24.21 18.53
CA LYS A 160 -16.24 24.21 17.36
C LYS A 160 -17.02 22.90 17.30
N LYS A 161 -18.19 22.92 16.66
CA LYS A 161 -18.89 21.70 16.27
C LYS A 161 -18.15 21.01 15.13
N PHE A 162 -18.14 19.68 15.14
CA PHE A 162 -17.47 18.85 14.16
C PHE A 162 -17.94 19.15 12.73
N SER A 163 -19.25 19.41 12.56
CA SER A 163 -19.83 19.82 11.27
C SER A 163 -19.27 21.12 10.72
N GLU A 164 -18.74 22.02 11.56
CA GLU A 164 -18.16 23.30 11.12
C GLU A 164 -16.80 23.12 10.42
N PHE A 165 -16.14 21.98 10.60
CA PHE A 165 -14.89 21.69 9.90
C PHE A 165 -15.11 21.30 8.43
N ARG A 166 -16.35 20.96 8.04
CA ARG A 166 -16.67 20.57 6.66
C ARG A 166 -16.29 21.67 5.67
N SER A 167 -16.66 22.92 5.95
CA SER A 167 -16.36 24.06 5.05
C SER A 167 -14.86 24.34 4.94
N GLN A 168 -14.08 24.00 5.97
CA GLN A 168 -12.63 24.21 6.00
C GLN A 168 -11.88 23.24 5.08
N LEU A 169 -12.52 22.15 4.62
CA LEU A 169 -11.97 21.28 3.59
C LEU A 169 -11.72 22.02 2.25
N ASN A 170 -12.33 23.18 2.04
CA ASN A 170 -12.04 24.04 0.90
C ASN A 170 -10.60 24.59 0.91
N GLY A 171 -9.95 24.62 2.09
CA GLY A 171 -8.55 25.00 2.23
C GLY A 171 -7.55 23.89 1.88
N ILE A 172 -8.02 22.66 1.64
CA ILE A 172 -7.19 21.49 1.41
C ILE A 172 -7.31 21.10 -0.07
N LEU A 173 -6.23 21.28 -0.84
CA LEU A 173 -6.20 20.89 -2.25
C LEU A 173 -6.28 19.36 -2.37
N PHE A 174 -7.26 18.87 -3.13
CA PHE A 174 -7.30 17.46 -3.51
C PHE A 174 -6.47 17.23 -4.79
N HIS A 175 -6.75 18.00 -5.84
CA HIS A 175 -6.00 17.98 -7.09
C HIS A 175 -6.31 19.23 -7.93
N GLU A 176 -5.33 19.78 -8.65
CA GLU A 176 -5.47 21.05 -9.41
C GLU A 176 -6.69 21.08 -10.35
N LYS A 177 -7.01 19.96 -11.01
CA LYS A 177 -8.18 19.83 -11.91
C LYS A 177 -9.48 19.39 -11.22
N LEU A 178 -9.41 18.84 -10.02
CA LEU A 178 -10.57 18.24 -9.31
C LEU A 178 -11.01 19.06 -8.10
N GLY A 179 -10.29 20.14 -7.81
CA GLY A 179 -10.57 21.08 -6.74
C GLY A 179 -10.03 20.62 -5.38
N THR A 180 -10.78 20.95 -4.36
CA THR A 180 -10.47 20.80 -2.94
C THR A 180 -11.00 19.48 -2.39
N MET A 181 -10.64 19.17 -1.15
CA MET A 181 -11.25 18.06 -0.42
C MET A 181 -12.74 18.31 -0.16
N LEU A 182 -13.19 19.57 -0.09
CA LEU A 182 -14.62 19.88 -0.03
C LEU A 182 -15.31 19.44 -1.33
N ASP A 183 -14.77 19.83 -2.48
CA ASP A 183 -15.33 19.46 -3.80
C ASP A 183 -15.40 17.93 -3.96
N LYS A 184 -14.34 17.22 -3.55
CA LYS A 184 -14.33 15.75 -3.51
C LYS A 184 -15.48 15.20 -2.68
N MET A 185 -15.60 15.66 -1.44
CA MET A 185 -16.58 15.10 -0.53
C MET A 185 -18.01 15.50 -0.87
N GLU A 186 -18.23 16.61 -1.59
CA GLU A 186 -19.53 16.93 -2.18
C GLU A 186 -19.91 15.97 -3.31
N ARG A 187 -18.96 15.56 -4.16
CA ARG A 187 -19.20 14.52 -5.17
C ARG A 187 -19.53 13.18 -4.53
N VAL A 188 -18.77 12.78 -3.50
CA VAL A 188 -19.03 11.57 -2.70
C VAL A 188 -20.46 11.61 -2.13
N GLN A 189 -20.85 12.71 -1.46
CA GLN A 189 -22.19 12.86 -0.89
C GLN A 189 -23.32 12.75 -1.94
N LYS A 190 -23.08 13.17 -3.18
CA LYS A 190 -24.08 13.07 -4.27
C LYS A 190 -24.29 11.63 -4.75
N ILE A 191 -23.29 10.75 -4.63
CA ILE A 191 -23.35 9.39 -5.18
C ILE A 191 -23.75 8.32 -4.15
N VAL A 192 -23.50 8.55 -2.86
CA VAL A 192 -23.63 7.50 -1.82
C VAL A 192 -25.02 6.86 -1.74
N ALA A 193 -26.09 7.60 -1.98
CA ALA A 193 -27.45 7.04 -1.94
C ALA A 193 -27.70 6.04 -3.07
N LYS A 194 -27.32 6.41 -4.30
CA LYS A 194 -27.46 5.53 -5.48
C LYS A 194 -26.52 4.34 -5.37
N LEU A 195 -25.29 4.58 -4.90
CA LEU A 195 -24.31 3.54 -4.69
C LEU A 195 -24.76 2.54 -3.61
N GLY A 196 -25.30 3.01 -2.49
CA GLY A 196 -25.83 2.14 -1.43
C GLY A 196 -26.90 1.19 -1.96
N LEU A 197 -27.88 1.71 -2.71
CA LEU A 197 -28.90 0.88 -3.35
C LEU A 197 -28.31 -0.11 -4.36
N ALA A 198 -27.33 0.31 -5.16
CA ALA A 198 -26.64 -0.56 -6.13
C ALA A 198 -25.81 -1.66 -5.47
N LEU A 199 -25.30 -1.43 -4.26
CA LEU A 199 -24.59 -2.41 -3.43
C LEU A 199 -25.53 -3.34 -2.65
N GLY A 200 -26.85 -3.18 -2.80
CA GLY A 200 -27.85 -4.00 -2.10
C GLY A 200 -28.06 -3.62 -0.64
N ILE A 201 -27.64 -2.41 -0.23
CA ILE A 201 -27.87 -1.90 1.12
C ILE A 201 -29.36 -1.55 1.29
N ASP A 202 -29.89 -1.86 2.48
CA ASP A 202 -31.27 -1.58 2.85
C ASP A 202 -31.58 -0.06 2.73
N GLU A 203 -32.71 0.27 2.12
CA GLU A 203 -33.15 1.65 1.91
C GLU A 203 -33.27 2.44 3.23
N ARG A 204 -33.55 1.74 4.34
CA ARG A 204 -33.62 2.32 5.69
C ARG A 204 -32.28 2.89 6.18
N MET A 205 -31.16 2.42 5.63
CA MET A 205 -29.81 2.90 5.97
C MET A 205 -29.39 4.15 5.18
N ILE A 206 -30.10 4.49 4.10
CA ILE A 206 -29.75 5.61 3.23
C ILE A 206 -29.70 6.97 3.96
N PRO A 207 -30.60 7.29 4.92
CA PRO A 207 -30.47 8.51 5.72
C PRO A 207 -29.17 8.55 6.51
N VAL A 208 -28.80 7.46 7.20
CA VAL A 208 -27.57 7.36 7.98
C VAL A 208 -26.33 7.56 7.10
N ILE A 209 -26.34 6.96 5.90
CA ILE A 209 -25.26 7.10 4.91
C ILE A 209 -25.11 8.56 4.46
N LYS A 210 -26.23 9.24 4.17
CA LYS A 210 -26.22 10.65 3.73
C LYS A 210 -25.72 11.57 4.83
N ASP A 211 -26.17 11.36 6.06
CA ASP A 211 -25.78 12.16 7.22
C ASP A 211 -24.29 11.99 7.51
N ALA A 212 -23.78 10.75 7.45
CA ALA A 212 -22.35 10.48 7.57
C ALA A 212 -21.55 11.12 6.42
N ALA A 213 -22.01 11.02 5.17
CA ALA A 213 -21.34 11.63 4.02
C ALA A 213 -21.22 13.17 4.11
N ALA A 214 -22.20 13.83 4.74
CA ALA A 214 -22.24 15.28 4.90
C ALA A 214 -21.10 15.81 5.78
N ILE A 215 -20.61 15.01 6.72
CA ILE A 215 -19.52 15.36 7.64
C ILE A 215 -18.27 14.49 7.48
N ALA A 216 -18.28 13.54 6.54
CA ALA A 216 -17.15 12.68 6.24
C ALA A 216 -15.88 13.48 5.89
N MET A 217 -14.74 12.98 6.39
CA MET A 217 -13.40 13.57 6.27
C MET A 217 -13.24 15.00 6.80
N SER A 218 -14.22 15.57 7.51
CA SER A 218 -14.11 16.94 8.07
C SER A 218 -12.99 17.04 9.11
N ASP A 219 -12.60 15.93 9.72
CA ASP A 219 -11.49 15.88 10.66
C ASP A 219 -10.15 16.24 10.02
N LEU A 220 -9.97 16.08 8.70
CA LEU A 220 -8.76 16.50 7.99
C LEU A 220 -8.45 18.00 8.15
N ALA A 221 -9.46 18.83 8.42
CA ALA A 221 -9.29 20.26 8.68
C ALA A 221 -9.11 20.60 10.17
N THR A 222 -9.12 19.61 11.06
CA THR A 222 -8.90 19.83 12.49
C THR A 222 -7.43 20.05 12.79
N SER A 223 -7.13 20.81 13.84
CA SER A 223 -5.76 21.12 14.26
C SER A 223 -5.02 19.84 14.67
N ILE A 224 -5.70 18.94 15.38
CA ILE A 224 -5.13 17.64 15.78
C ILE A 224 -4.73 16.81 14.57
N VAL A 225 -5.59 16.66 13.56
CA VAL A 225 -5.27 15.82 12.41
C VAL A 225 -4.25 16.49 11.47
N THR A 226 -4.24 17.82 11.43
CA THR A 226 -3.20 18.56 10.69
C THR A 226 -1.81 18.30 11.27
N GLU A 227 -1.67 18.29 12.61
CA GLU A 227 -0.40 17.93 13.28
C GLU A 227 -0.14 16.41 13.24
N PHE A 228 -1.18 15.60 13.40
CA PHE A 228 -1.10 14.14 13.55
C PHE A 228 -1.97 13.43 12.50
N THR A 229 -1.54 13.45 11.24
CA THR A 229 -2.33 12.93 10.10
C THR A 229 -2.73 11.45 10.24
N SER A 230 -2.00 10.65 11.00
CA SER A 230 -2.35 9.25 11.29
C SER A 230 -3.61 9.08 12.14
N LEU A 231 -4.10 10.15 12.77
CA LEU A 231 -5.33 10.16 13.56
C LEU A 231 -6.59 10.44 12.73
N ALA A 232 -6.45 10.64 11.42
CA ALA A 232 -7.60 10.82 10.55
C ALA A 232 -8.54 9.59 10.58
N GLY A 233 -9.84 9.83 10.53
CA GLY A 233 -10.91 8.86 10.77
C GLY A 233 -11.15 8.57 12.26
N ILE A 234 -10.08 8.35 13.04
CA ILE A 234 -10.18 8.13 14.50
C ILE A 234 -10.75 9.37 15.18
N MET A 235 -10.21 10.54 14.83
CA MET A 235 -10.68 11.81 15.38
C MET A 235 -12.04 12.22 14.82
N ALA A 236 -12.37 11.85 13.58
CA ALA A 236 -13.73 12.04 13.05
C ALA A 236 -14.77 11.34 13.93
N ARG A 237 -14.54 10.06 14.26
CA ARG A 237 -15.41 9.31 15.18
C ARG A 237 -15.46 9.95 16.55
N HIS A 238 -14.31 10.31 17.12
CA HIS A 238 -14.23 10.93 18.44
C HIS A 238 -15.03 12.23 18.53
N TYR A 239 -14.83 13.14 17.58
CA TYR A 239 -15.51 14.42 17.56
C TYR A 239 -17.00 14.28 17.29
N ALA A 240 -17.41 13.36 16.39
CA ALA A 240 -18.82 13.07 16.16
C ALA A 240 -19.52 12.54 17.43
N LEU A 241 -18.92 11.57 18.13
CA LEU A 241 -19.47 11.07 19.39
C LEU A 241 -19.56 12.17 20.46
N LYS A 242 -18.52 13.00 20.58
CA LYS A 242 -18.50 14.14 21.51
C LYS A 242 -19.63 15.15 21.24
N ASP A 243 -19.98 15.34 19.96
CA ASP A 243 -21.06 16.22 19.55
C ASP A 243 -22.45 15.60 19.59
N GLY A 244 -22.57 14.33 19.97
CA GLY A 244 -23.84 13.63 20.13
C GLY A 244 -24.37 12.99 18.85
N TYR A 245 -23.54 12.79 17.83
CA TYR A 245 -23.94 12.03 16.65
C TYR A 245 -24.17 10.54 17.02
N PRO A 246 -25.13 9.86 16.37
CA PRO A 246 -25.33 8.43 16.51
C PRO A 246 -24.05 7.62 16.25
N GLU A 247 -23.87 6.54 17.00
CA GLU A 247 -22.69 5.65 16.89
C GLU A 247 -22.50 5.11 15.46
N GLN A 248 -23.59 4.79 14.76
CA GLN A 248 -23.54 4.31 13.37
C GLN A 248 -22.94 5.35 12.41
N ILE A 249 -23.20 6.65 12.64
CA ILE A 249 -22.59 7.73 11.86
C ILE A 249 -21.11 7.85 12.24
N ALA A 250 -20.82 7.91 13.53
CA ALA A 250 -19.45 8.07 14.01
C ALA A 250 -18.53 6.92 13.55
N GLU A 251 -19.02 5.69 13.53
CA GLU A 251 -18.27 4.54 13.03
C GLU A 251 -18.05 4.62 11.52
N ALA A 252 -19.06 5.03 10.74
CA ALA A 252 -18.90 5.24 9.30
C ALA A 252 -17.82 6.30 8.96
N LEU A 253 -17.66 7.33 9.80
CA LEU A 253 -16.62 8.35 9.66
C LEU A 253 -15.21 7.83 9.95
N PHE A 254 -15.07 6.82 10.81
CA PHE A 254 -13.82 6.09 10.98
C PHE A 254 -13.57 5.15 9.79
N GLU A 255 -14.60 4.40 9.41
CA GLU A 255 -14.52 3.34 8.40
C GLU A 255 -14.27 3.84 6.98
N ILE A 256 -14.61 5.09 6.63
CA ILE A 256 -14.27 5.67 5.30
C ILE A 256 -12.76 5.64 5.02
N MET A 257 -11.93 5.76 6.07
CA MET A 257 -10.47 5.70 5.97
C MET A 257 -9.93 4.27 5.81
N LEU A 258 -10.77 3.26 6.02
CA LEU A 258 -10.37 1.86 5.94
C LEU A 258 -10.54 1.28 4.52
N PRO A 259 -9.69 0.34 4.10
CA PRO A 259 -8.38 0.03 4.70
C PRO A 259 -7.37 1.16 4.43
N ARG A 260 -6.51 1.47 5.41
CA ARG A 260 -5.46 2.52 5.29
C ARG A 260 -4.22 2.02 4.57
N PHE A 261 -3.97 0.72 4.65
CA PHE A 261 -2.85 0.02 4.00
C PHE A 261 -3.26 -1.42 3.65
N SER A 262 -2.44 -2.10 2.84
CA SER A 262 -2.68 -3.49 2.44
C SER A 262 -2.69 -4.40 3.67
N GLY A 263 -3.75 -5.21 3.83
CA GLY A 263 -3.94 -6.07 5.01
C GLY A 263 -4.41 -5.35 6.28
N ASP A 264 -4.84 -4.09 6.19
CA ASP A 264 -5.57 -3.42 7.29
C ASP A 264 -6.99 -4.00 7.41
N ILE A 265 -7.67 -3.67 8.51
CA ILE A 265 -9.09 -4.03 8.67
C ILE A 265 -9.95 -3.35 7.61
N LEU A 266 -11.03 -4.04 7.21
CA LEU A 266 -12.02 -3.54 6.25
C LEU A 266 -13.21 -2.88 6.97
N PRO A 267 -13.90 -1.93 6.31
CA PRO A 267 -15.16 -1.39 6.83
C PRO A 267 -16.19 -2.52 6.98
N LYS A 268 -16.94 -2.49 8.08
CA LYS A 268 -17.93 -3.53 8.43
C LYS A 268 -19.35 -3.03 8.40
N SER A 269 -19.58 -1.76 8.73
CA SER A 269 -20.92 -1.18 8.70
C SER A 269 -21.35 -0.89 7.27
N ASP A 270 -22.63 -1.05 6.97
CA ASP A 270 -23.19 -0.70 5.66
C ASP A 270 -22.83 0.74 5.26
N ALA A 271 -22.91 1.67 6.22
CA ALA A 271 -22.59 3.06 5.98
C ALA A 271 -21.10 3.29 5.70
N GLY A 272 -20.21 2.67 6.49
CA GLY A 272 -18.77 2.74 6.27
C GLY A 272 -18.35 2.11 4.95
N ILE A 273 -18.94 0.96 4.56
CA ILE A 273 -18.68 0.30 3.27
C ILE A 273 -19.05 1.24 2.12
N VAL A 274 -20.26 1.80 2.14
CA VAL A 274 -20.71 2.70 1.06
C VAL A 274 -19.83 3.94 0.97
N LEU A 275 -19.47 4.57 2.10
CA LEU A 275 -18.60 5.74 2.11
C LEU A 275 -17.19 5.40 1.60
N ALA A 276 -16.60 4.31 2.09
CA ALA A 276 -15.26 3.86 1.71
C ALA A 276 -15.16 3.54 0.21
N VAL A 277 -16.20 2.92 -0.36
CA VAL A 277 -16.28 2.64 -1.80
C VAL A 277 -16.52 3.93 -2.59
N ALA A 278 -17.43 4.79 -2.15
CA ALA A 278 -17.72 6.05 -2.83
C ALA A 278 -16.50 6.98 -2.91
N ASP A 279 -15.76 7.13 -1.81
CA ASP A 279 -14.54 7.94 -1.77
C ASP A 279 -13.46 7.43 -2.74
N ARG A 280 -13.30 6.10 -2.77
CA ARG A 280 -12.34 5.42 -3.66
C ARG A 280 -12.75 5.51 -5.12
N LEU A 281 -14.03 5.35 -5.43
CA LEU A 281 -14.56 5.53 -6.78
C LEU A 281 -14.41 6.97 -7.27
N ASP A 282 -14.73 7.97 -6.44
CA ASP A 282 -14.51 9.39 -6.80
C ASP A 282 -13.04 9.66 -7.11
N SER A 283 -12.15 9.15 -6.25
CA SER A 283 -10.71 9.30 -6.43
C SER A 283 -10.23 8.63 -7.72
N LEU A 284 -10.64 7.38 -7.98
CA LEU A 284 -10.28 6.65 -9.19
C LEU A 284 -10.80 7.36 -10.45
N VAL A 285 -12.11 7.60 -10.55
CA VAL A 285 -12.71 8.19 -11.75
C VAL A 285 -12.20 9.62 -11.97
N GLY A 286 -12.11 10.42 -10.90
CA GLY A 286 -11.65 11.80 -10.97
C GLY A 286 -10.19 11.89 -11.40
N LEU A 287 -9.29 11.17 -10.74
CA LEU A 287 -7.86 11.22 -11.07
C LEU A 287 -7.56 10.66 -12.46
N PHE A 288 -8.34 9.67 -12.90
CA PHE A 288 -8.24 9.16 -14.26
C PHE A 288 -8.71 10.20 -15.28
N GLY A 289 -9.85 10.86 -15.03
CA GLY A 289 -10.33 11.97 -15.86
C GLY A 289 -9.36 13.16 -15.90
N ALA A 290 -8.57 13.35 -14.84
CA ALA A 290 -7.55 14.39 -14.75
C ALA A 290 -6.25 14.06 -15.52
N GLY A 291 -6.09 12.83 -16.02
CA GLY A 291 -4.88 12.33 -16.69
C GLY A 291 -3.81 11.81 -15.72
N CYS A 292 -4.20 11.49 -14.49
CA CYS A 292 -3.31 10.94 -13.45
C CYS A 292 -3.41 9.41 -13.39
N GLN A 293 -3.64 8.75 -14.53
CA GLN A 293 -3.67 7.28 -14.56
C GLN A 293 -2.31 6.73 -14.12
N PRO A 294 -2.27 5.70 -13.26
CA PRO A 294 -1.00 5.09 -12.87
C PRO A 294 -0.33 4.46 -14.10
N SER A 295 0.96 4.74 -14.30
CA SER A 295 1.78 4.10 -15.34
C SER A 295 2.42 2.81 -14.81
N SER A 296 3.35 2.16 -15.52
CA SER A 296 4.11 1.01 -14.99
C SER A 296 5.14 1.38 -13.91
N THR A 297 5.59 2.63 -13.90
CA THR A 297 6.68 3.13 -13.04
C THR A 297 6.21 4.17 -12.02
N ASN A 298 5.04 4.78 -12.20
CA ASN A 298 4.56 5.85 -11.34
C ASN A 298 3.09 5.64 -10.95
N ASP A 299 2.81 5.73 -9.65
CA ASP A 299 1.44 5.74 -9.09
C ASP A 299 1.35 6.89 -8.08
N PRO A 300 1.24 8.14 -8.58
CA PRO A 300 1.41 9.33 -7.75
C PRO A 300 0.34 9.48 -6.66
N PHE A 301 -0.80 8.78 -6.79
CA PHE A 301 -1.92 8.85 -5.85
C PHE A 301 -2.28 7.50 -5.22
N GLY A 302 -1.42 6.47 -5.38
CA GLY A 302 -1.68 5.14 -4.83
C GLY A 302 -2.94 4.47 -5.39
N LEU A 303 -3.33 4.82 -6.62
CA LEU A 303 -4.56 4.36 -7.27
C LEU A 303 -4.55 2.84 -7.49
N ARG A 304 -3.37 2.23 -7.67
CA ARG A 304 -3.28 0.77 -7.71
C ARG A 304 -3.66 0.17 -6.37
N ARG A 305 -3.27 0.79 -5.24
CA ARG A 305 -3.64 0.35 -3.88
C ARG A 305 -5.14 0.51 -3.61
N ILE A 306 -5.76 1.58 -4.13
CA ILE A 306 -7.21 1.79 -4.05
C ILE A 306 -7.96 0.69 -4.83
N SER A 307 -7.47 0.32 -6.01
CA SER A 307 -8.01 -0.80 -6.79
C SER A 307 -7.75 -2.15 -6.13
N TYR A 308 -6.59 -2.36 -5.49
CA TYR A 308 -6.25 -3.60 -4.77
C TYR A 308 -7.12 -3.84 -3.53
N GLY A 309 -7.47 -2.78 -2.79
CA GLY A 309 -8.37 -2.89 -1.62
C GLY A 309 -9.79 -3.33 -1.98
N LEU A 310 -10.22 -3.14 -3.23
CA LEU A 310 -11.49 -3.64 -3.75
C LEU A 310 -11.38 -5.09 -4.28
N VAL A 311 -10.17 -5.66 -4.38
CA VAL A 311 -9.85 -6.96 -5.01
C VAL A 311 -9.24 -7.97 -4.02
N ASP A 312 -9.10 -7.65 -2.73
CA ASP A 312 -8.41 -8.45 -1.70
C ASP A 312 -9.12 -9.78 -1.35
N LYS A 313 -9.10 -10.73 -2.31
CA LYS A 313 -9.65 -12.10 -2.24
C LYS A 313 -8.56 -13.17 -2.14
N GLY A 314 -7.32 -12.79 -1.83
CA GLY A 314 -6.17 -13.73 -1.78
C GLY A 314 -5.56 -14.06 -3.16
N ILE A 315 -5.66 -13.15 -4.13
CA ILE A 315 -5.09 -13.28 -5.48
C ILE A 315 -3.61 -12.88 -5.47
N ASN A 316 -2.76 -13.55 -6.26
CA ASN A 316 -1.34 -13.22 -6.37
C ASN A 316 -1.11 -11.78 -6.84
N SER A 317 -0.27 -11.02 -6.12
CA SER A 317 0.01 -9.60 -6.40
C SER A 317 0.54 -9.30 -7.81
N GLU A 318 1.27 -10.23 -8.43
CA GLU A 318 1.78 -10.06 -9.80
C GLU A 318 0.66 -10.18 -10.84
N ILE A 319 -0.31 -11.06 -10.60
CA ILE A 319 -1.52 -11.19 -11.43
C ILE A 319 -2.37 -9.92 -11.35
N VAL A 320 -2.58 -9.41 -10.14
CA VAL A 320 -3.35 -8.17 -9.99
C VAL A 320 -2.62 -6.99 -10.65
N ARG A 321 -1.29 -6.93 -10.54
CA ARG A 321 -0.48 -5.92 -11.24
C ARG A 321 -0.62 -6.03 -12.75
N SER A 322 -0.53 -7.25 -13.31
CA SER A 322 -0.66 -7.53 -14.75
C SER A 322 -1.97 -7.01 -15.32
N VAL A 323 -3.10 -7.32 -14.66
CA VAL A 323 -4.42 -6.87 -15.09
C VAL A 323 -4.59 -5.35 -14.96
N LEU A 324 -4.14 -4.75 -13.86
CA LEU A 324 -4.33 -3.31 -13.64
C LEU A 324 -3.53 -2.45 -14.62
N LEU A 325 -2.36 -2.89 -15.09
CA LEU A 325 -1.60 -2.14 -16.09
C LEU A 325 -2.38 -1.88 -17.38
N GLU A 326 -3.32 -2.77 -17.71
CA GLU A 326 -4.14 -2.68 -18.93
C GLU A 326 -5.60 -2.27 -18.66
N ARG A 327 -6.15 -2.60 -17.49
CA ARG A 327 -7.59 -2.50 -17.18
C ARG A 327 -7.94 -1.58 -16.02
N ALA A 328 -7.02 -0.79 -15.49
CA ALA A 328 -7.32 0.09 -14.35
C ALA A 328 -8.49 1.07 -14.60
N ASN A 329 -8.76 1.41 -15.86
CA ASN A 329 -9.89 2.28 -16.26
C ASN A 329 -11.27 1.58 -16.09
N TYR A 330 -11.32 0.26 -15.88
CA TYR A 330 -12.55 -0.53 -15.80
C TYR A 330 -12.56 -1.39 -14.53
N PRO A 331 -12.85 -0.83 -13.34
CA PRO A 331 -12.65 -1.51 -12.06
C PRO A 331 -13.38 -2.84 -11.91
N TYR A 332 -14.62 -2.94 -12.42
CA TYR A 332 -15.39 -4.18 -12.43
C TYR A 332 -14.70 -5.26 -13.27
N LEU A 333 -14.34 -4.91 -14.52
CA LEU A 333 -13.67 -5.83 -15.43
C LEU A 333 -12.28 -6.23 -14.92
N ALA A 334 -11.53 -5.30 -14.32
CA ALA A 334 -10.23 -5.58 -13.72
C ALA A 334 -10.36 -6.55 -12.53
N SER A 335 -11.37 -6.38 -11.68
CA SER A 335 -11.64 -7.30 -10.56
C SER A 335 -11.98 -8.70 -11.06
N GLN A 336 -12.90 -8.80 -12.04
CA GLN A 336 -13.28 -10.07 -12.67
C GLN A 336 -12.07 -10.74 -13.32
N SER A 337 -11.29 -9.99 -14.11
CA SER A 337 -10.09 -10.49 -14.80
C SER A 337 -9.04 -10.98 -13.83
N ALA A 338 -8.84 -10.33 -12.68
CA ALA A 338 -7.87 -10.78 -11.68
C ALA A 338 -8.27 -12.14 -11.07
N VAL A 339 -9.56 -12.36 -10.82
CA VAL A 339 -10.09 -13.65 -10.34
C VAL A 339 -9.91 -14.74 -11.40
N GLU A 340 -10.29 -14.46 -12.65
CA GLU A 340 -10.18 -15.42 -13.74
C GLU A 340 -8.72 -15.76 -14.07
N MET A 341 -7.83 -14.76 -14.02
CA MET A 341 -6.39 -14.94 -14.25
C MET A 341 -5.72 -15.73 -13.13
N GLU A 342 -6.15 -15.57 -11.87
CA GLU A 342 -5.72 -16.41 -10.75
C GLU A 342 -6.19 -17.86 -10.90
N ALA A 343 -7.40 -18.08 -11.40
CA ALA A 343 -7.87 -19.43 -11.71
C ALA A 343 -7.05 -20.03 -12.86
N LEU A 344 -6.81 -19.27 -13.94
CA LEU A 344 -6.01 -19.67 -15.08
C LEU A 344 -4.57 -20.02 -14.69
N SER A 345 -3.93 -19.23 -13.81
CA SER A 345 -2.53 -19.42 -13.40
C SER A 345 -2.27 -20.76 -12.72
N ARG A 346 -3.31 -21.40 -12.19
CA ARG A 346 -3.28 -22.73 -11.56
C ARG A 346 -3.49 -23.88 -12.54
N THR A 347 -3.70 -23.58 -13.83
CA THR A 347 -3.90 -24.57 -14.89
C THR A 347 -2.64 -24.75 -15.75
N GLU A 348 -2.57 -25.86 -16.47
CA GLU A 348 -1.49 -26.13 -17.43
C GLU A 348 -1.56 -25.24 -18.69
N LEU A 349 -2.65 -24.47 -18.87
CA LEU A 349 -2.81 -23.57 -20.01
C LEU A 349 -2.01 -22.28 -19.83
N PHE A 350 -1.82 -21.82 -18.60
CA PHE A 350 -1.20 -20.53 -18.34
C PHE A 350 0.24 -20.41 -18.87
N PRO A 351 1.15 -21.39 -18.62
CA PRO A 351 2.50 -21.33 -19.19
C PRO A 351 2.51 -21.26 -20.73
N LYS A 352 1.58 -21.95 -21.39
CA LYS A 352 1.45 -21.96 -22.85
C LYS A 352 1.01 -20.59 -23.38
N VAL A 353 0.08 -19.92 -22.70
CA VAL A 353 -0.33 -18.55 -23.06
C VAL A 353 0.83 -17.57 -22.87
N VAL A 354 1.58 -17.68 -21.78
CA VAL A 354 2.77 -16.85 -21.56
C VAL A 354 3.83 -17.09 -22.65
N GLU A 355 4.02 -18.34 -23.06
CA GLU A 355 4.96 -18.74 -24.11
C GLU A 355 4.67 -18.05 -25.46
N VAL A 356 3.39 -18.02 -25.87
CA VAL A 356 2.93 -17.34 -27.10
C VAL A 356 3.45 -15.91 -27.22
N TYR A 357 3.48 -15.17 -26.11
CA TYR A 357 3.82 -13.74 -26.12
C TYR A 357 5.25 -13.43 -25.69
N SER A 358 5.89 -14.29 -24.89
CA SER A 358 7.21 -14.03 -24.32
C SER A 358 8.30 -13.90 -25.39
N ARG A 359 8.39 -14.83 -26.33
CA ARG A 359 9.43 -14.85 -27.37
C ARG A 359 9.26 -13.71 -28.40
N PRO A 360 8.07 -13.45 -28.98
CA PRO A 360 7.86 -12.27 -29.82
C PRO A 360 8.26 -10.98 -29.11
N THR A 361 7.83 -10.79 -27.86
CA THR A 361 8.12 -9.58 -27.08
C THR A 361 9.61 -9.40 -26.81
N ARG A 362 10.33 -10.46 -26.44
CA ARG A 362 11.79 -10.41 -26.25
C ARG A 362 12.53 -10.06 -27.54
N ILE A 363 12.08 -10.56 -28.69
CA ILE A 363 12.73 -10.31 -30.00
C ILE A 363 12.57 -8.86 -30.45
N ILE A 364 11.42 -8.23 -30.19
CA ILE A 364 11.16 -6.83 -30.60
C ILE A 364 11.72 -5.81 -29.60
N ARG A 365 12.01 -6.22 -28.36
CA ARG A 365 12.44 -5.32 -27.29
C ARG A 365 13.72 -4.57 -27.67
N GLY A 366 13.68 -3.25 -27.57
CA GLY A 366 14.83 -2.38 -27.87
C GLY A 366 15.10 -2.17 -29.36
N LYS A 367 14.22 -2.65 -30.26
CA LYS A 367 14.29 -2.37 -31.70
C LYS A 367 13.43 -1.19 -32.08
N ASP A 368 13.96 -0.32 -32.93
CA ASP A 368 13.21 0.78 -33.53
C ASP A 368 12.36 0.25 -34.69
N ILE A 369 11.18 -0.28 -34.34
CA ILE A 369 10.18 -0.74 -35.30
C ILE A 369 9.21 0.42 -35.50
N ASN A 370 9.20 1.01 -36.70
CA ASN A 370 8.26 2.08 -37.02
C ASN A 370 6.81 1.60 -36.78
N ASN A 371 6.07 2.31 -35.93
CA ASN A 371 4.69 1.95 -35.57
C ASN A 371 3.72 1.94 -36.78
N ASN A 372 4.10 2.55 -37.90
CA ASN A 372 3.32 2.58 -39.14
C ASN A 372 3.69 1.47 -40.14
N LEU A 373 4.59 0.53 -39.79
CA LEU A 373 4.88 -0.63 -40.65
C LEU A 373 3.73 -1.63 -40.61
N GLU A 374 3.04 -1.78 -41.75
CA GLU A 374 2.05 -2.83 -41.97
C GLU A 374 2.73 -4.13 -42.43
N VAL A 375 2.12 -5.27 -42.06
CA VAL A 375 2.57 -6.58 -42.53
C VAL A 375 2.09 -6.75 -43.97
N SER A 376 3.02 -7.04 -44.87
CA SER A 376 2.73 -7.31 -46.28
C SER A 376 2.84 -8.80 -46.58
N SER A 377 1.76 -9.40 -47.10
CA SER A 377 1.75 -10.79 -47.53
C SER A 377 2.63 -11.05 -48.76
N THR A 378 2.93 -10.02 -49.55
CA THR A 378 3.82 -10.15 -50.72
C THR A 378 5.30 -10.27 -50.35
N ALA A 379 5.64 -10.03 -49.07
CA ALA A 379 7.00 -10.09 -48.56
C ALA A 379 7.28 -11.38 -47.74
N PHE A 380 6.37 -12.36 -47.77
CA PHE A 380 6.61 -13.67 -47.17
C PHE A 380 7.41 -14.56 -48.11
N GLU A 381 8.44 -15.22 -47.57
CA GLU A 381 9.28 -16.17 -48.31
C GLU A 381 8.94 -17.62 -47.99
N LYS A 382 8.36 -17.87 -46.81
CA LYS A 382 8.03 -19.20 -46.32
C LYS A 382 6.56 -19.36 -45.97
N ASP A 383 6.06 -20.58 -46.11
CA ASP A 383 4.67 -20.93 -45.80
C ASP A 383 4.32 -20.67 -44.33
N GLU A 384 5.29 -20.80 -43.41
CA GLU A 384 5.09 -20.54 -41.98
C GLU A 384 4.81 -19.07 -41.67
N GLU A 385 5.33 -18.12 -42.47
CA GLU A 385 5.01 -16.68 -42.31
C GLU A 385 3.55 -16.41 -42.66
N GLN A 386 3.07 -17.01 -43.75
CA GLN A 386 1.69 -16.92 -44.19
C GLN A 386 0.73 -17.63 -43.21
N ALA A 387 1.12 -18.79 -42.68
CA ALA A 387 0.36 -19.52 -41.68
C ALA A 387 0.21 -18.71 -40.38
N LEU A 388 1.32 -18.16 -39.87
CA LEU A 388 1.30 -17.32 -38.67
C LEU A 388 0.48 -16.04 -38.87
N TRP A 389 0.58 -15.40 -40.03
CA TRP A 389 -0.23 -14.23 -40.34
C TRP A 389 -1.72 -14.54 -40.40
N SER A 390 -2.10 -15.68 -40.99
CA SER A 390 -3.50 -16.12 -41.06
C SER A 390 -4.06 -16.40 -39.66
N ALA A 391 -3.29 -17.07 -38.79
CA ALA A 391 -3.66 -17.29 -37.40
C ALA A 391 -3.79 -15.96 -36.62
N TYR A 392 -2.87 -15.02 -36.81
CA TYR A 392 -2.98 -13.68 -36.22
C TYR A 392 -4.25 -12.95 -36.65
N LEU A 393 -4.59 -12.97 -37.95
CA LEU A 393 -5.80 -12.32 -38.44
C LEU A 393 -7.05 -12.90 -37.77
N GLU A 394 -7.13 -14.21 -37.60
CA GLU A 394 -8.23 -14.84 -36.86
C GLU A 394 -8.26 -14.38 -35.39
N VAL A 395 -7.14 -14.48 -34.69
CA VAL A 395 -7.03 -14.15 -33.26
C VAL A 395 -7.33 -12.67 -32.98
N SER A 396 -6.82 -11.76 -33.82
CA SER A 396 -6.96 -10.31 -33.65
C SER A 396 -8.40 -9.81 -33.75
N THR A 397 -9.30 -10.56 -34.38
CA THR A 397 -10.75 -10.24 -34.41
C THR A 397 -11.47 -10.59 -33.11
N LYS A 398 -10.90 -11.50 -32.32
CA LYS A 398 -11.48 -12.05 -31.09
C LYS A 398 -10.88 -11.42 -29.83
N ILE A 399 -9.61 -11.02 -29.86
CA ILE A 399 -8.94 -10.34 -28.73
C ILE A 399 -9.12 -8.83 -28.84
N HIS A 400 -9.87 -8.25 -27.89
CA HIS A 400 -10.09 -6.81 -27.77
C HIS A 400 -10.04 -6.40 -26.29
N PRO A 401 -9.89 -5.09 -25.96
CA PRO A 401 -9.71 -4.65 -24.57
C PRO A 401 -10.82 -5.08 -23.57
N GLY A 402 -12.00 -5.43 -24.04
CA GLY A 402 -13.14 -5.85 -23.21
C GLY A 402 -13.32 -7.36 -23.04
N VAL A 403 -12.47 -8.19 -23.65
CA VAL A 403 -12.63 -9.66 -23.65
C VAL A 403 -12.38 -10.25 -22.25
N ASP A 404 -13.09 -11.32 -21.86
CA ASP A 404 -12.79 -12.04 -20.62
C ASP A 404 -11.48 -12.84 -20.71
N ILE A 405 -10.94 -13.26 -19.56
CA ILE A 405 -9.61 -13.92 -19.52
C ILE A 405 -9.67 -15.34 -20.10
N GLU A 406 -10.80 -16.04 -19.97
CA GLU A 406 -10.96 -17.39 -20.52
C GLU A 406 -10.92 -17.35 -22.06
N THR A 407 -11.71 -16.48 -22.67
CA THR A 407 -11.73 -16.25 -24.13
C THR A 407 -10.37 -15.76 -24.62
N PHE A 408 -9.72 -14.84 -23.90
CA PHE A 408 -8.35 -14.41 -24.23
C PHE A 408 -7.39 -15.60 -24.26
N ALA A 409 -7.36 -16.42 -23.21
CA ALA A 409 -6.45 -17.55 -23.08
C ALA A 409 -6.69 -18.58 -24.19
N GLN A 410 -7.93 -19.01 -24.40
CA GLN A 410 -8.28 -20.00 -25.43
C GLN A 410 -7.94 -19.51 -26.84
N THR A 411 -8.24 -18.24 -27.13
CA THR A 411 -7.93 -17.65 -28.45
C THR A 411 -6.42 -17.54 -28.65
N SER A 412 -5.67 -17.16 -27.62
CA SER A 412 -4.20 -17.03 -27.69
C SER A 412 -3.52 -18.35 -28.08
N LEU A 413 -4.06 -19.49 -27.64
CA LEU A 413 -3.49 -20.81 -27.92
C LEU A 413 -3.53 -21.20 -29.40
N LEU A 414 -4.37 -20.56 -30.22
CA LEU A 414 -4.39 -20.74 -31.67
C LEU A 414 -3.08 -20.29 -32.34
N LEU A 415 -2.32 -19.42 -31.67
CA LEU A 415 -1.02 -18.94 -32.16
C LEU A 415 0.16 -19.86 -31.79
N LEU A 416 -0.04 -20.82 -30.87
CA LEU A 416 1.07 -21.58 -30.29
C LEU A 416 1.83 -22.39 -31.36
N GLN A 417 1.13 -23.26 -32.10
CA GLN A 417 1.75 -24.08 -33.14
C GLN A 417 2.30 -23.23 -34.31
N PRO A 418 1.56 -22.26 -34.88
CA PRO A 418 2.10 -21.42 -35.93
C PRO A 418 3.35 -20.63 -35.53
N LEU A 419 3.46 -20.21 -34.26
CA LEU A 419 4.66 -19.56 -33.74
C LEU A 419 5.83 -20.53 -33.62
N GLU A 420 5.58 -21.75 -33.15
CA GLU A 420 6.61 -22.79 -33.05
C GLU A 420 7.19 -23.10 -34.44
N ASP A 421 6.33 -23.35 -35.42
CA ASP A 421 6.71 -23.63 -36.81
C ASP A 421 7.47 -22.44 -37.41
N PHE A 422 6.94 -21.21 -37.23
CA PHE A 422 7.62 -19.99 -37.65
C PHE A 422 9.01 -19.88 -37.05
N PHE A 423 9.18 -20.12 -35.75
CA PHE A 423 10.48 -19.96 -35.12
C PHE A 423 11.47 -21.09 -35.42
N ASN A 424 10.99 -22.29 -35.76
CA ASN A 424 11.83 -23.41 -36.17
C ASN A 424 12.33 -23.23 -37.61
N ASN A 425 11.51 -22.62 -38.48
CA ASN A 425 11.80 -22.56 -39.91
C ASN A 425 12.16 -21.15 -40.41
N VAL A 426 11.83 -20.07 -39.70
CA VAL A 426 12.00 -18.68 -40.17
C VAL A 426 13.06 -17.93 -39.34
N PHE A 427 14.10 -17.43 -40.03
CA PHE A 427 15.10 -16.57 -39.42
C PHE A 427 14.63 -15.10 -39.41
N VAL A 428 14.28 -14.58 -38.23
CA VAL A 428 13.71 -13.22 -38.08
C VAL A 428 14.67 -12.12 -38.52
N MET A 429 15.98 -12.29 -38.27
CA MET A 429 17.00 -11.28 -38.54
C MET A 429 17.56 -11.42 -39.97
N ALA A 430 16.69 -11.48 -40.97
CA ALA A 430 17.08 -11.61 -42.37
C ALA A 430 18.06 -10.51 -42.83
N GLU A 431 18.92 -10.84 -43.80
CA GLU A 431 19.85 -9.87 -44.41
C GLU A 431 19.08 -8.80 -45.21
N ASP A 432 18.03 -9.22 -45.92
CA ASP A 432 17.11 -8.30 -46.60
C ASP A 432 16.31 -7.48 -45.59
N GLN A 433 16.45 -6.15 -45.69
CA GLN A 433 15.84 -5.21 -44.77
C GLN A 433 14.31 -5.21 -44.86
N SER A 434 13.73 -5.43 -46.04
CA SER A 434 12.28 -5.49 -46.25
C SER A 434 11.68 -6.70 -45.54
N ILE A 435 12.27 -7.88 -45.76
CA ILE A 435 11.82 -9.13 -45.14
C ILE A 435 11.98 -9.08 -43.62
N ARG A 436 13.13 -8.61 -43.13
CA ARG A 436 13.36 -8.44 -41.69
C ARG A 436 12.33 -7.51 -41.06
N ASN A 437 12.04 -6.37 -41.70
CA ASN A 437 11.06 -5.41 -41.17
C ASN A 437 9.64 -6.01 -41.17
N ASN A 438 9.26 -6.77 -42.20
CA ASN A 438 7.98 -7.46 -42.27
C ASN A 438 7.81 -8.48 -41.13
N ARG A 439 8.84 -9.31 -40.88
CA ARG A 439 8.87 -10.28 -39.78
C ARG A 439 8.80 -9.60 -38.41
N LEU A 440 9.51 -8.47 -38.22
CA LEU A 440 9.43 -7.69 -36.99
C LEU A 440 8.07 -7.05 -36.78
N ALA A 441 7.42 -6.55 -37.84
CA ALA A 441 6.07 -6.00 -37.79
C ALA A 441 5.04 -7.08 -37.40
N LEU A 442 5.17 -8.29 -37.94
CA LEU A 442 4.33 -9.45 -37.58
C LEU A 442 4.46 -9.79 -36.09
N LEU A 443 5.69 -9.95 -35.59
CA LEU A 443 5.94 -10.22 -34.18
C LEU A 443 5.47 -9.08 -33.27
N LYS A 444 5.59 -7.83 -33.73
CA LYS A 444 5.08 -6.66 -32.99
C LYS A 444 3.57 -6.71 -32.84
N LYS A 445 2.85 -7.03 -33.91
CA LYS A 445 1.38 -7.17 -33.89
C LYS A 445 0.93 -8.26 -32.93
N ILE A 446 1.63 -9.40 -32.89
CA ILE A 446 1.35 -10.48 -31.93
C ILE A 446 1.65 -10.05 -30.50
N ALA A 447 2.81 -9.43 -30.26
CA ALA A 447 3.22 -8.97 -28.93
C ALA A 447 2.29 -7.89 -28.35
N ASP A 448 1.57 -7.15 -29.20
CA ASP A 448 0.61 -6.14 -28.79
C ASP A 448 -0.79 -6.69 -28.46
N LEU A 449 -1.12 -7.93 -28.84
CA LEU A 449 -2.47 -8.51 -28.60
C LEU A 449 -2.93 -8.48 -27.13
N PRO A 450 -2.07 -8.73 -26.12
CA PRO A 450 -2.50 -8.67 -24.71
C PRO A 450 -2.86 -7.27 -24.21
N LYS A 451 -2.56 -6.20 -24.96
CA LYS A 451 -2.85 -4.82 -24.55
C LYS A 451 -4.35 -4.60 -24.40
N GLY A 452 -4.74 -3.91 -23.33
CA GLY A 452 -6.12 -3.76 -22.89
C GLY A 452 -6.68 -4.99 -22.15
N VAL A 453 -5.94 -6.10 -22.07
CA VAL A 453 -6.34 -7.32 -21.36
C VAL A 453 -5.49 -7.53 -20.11
N ALA A 454 -4.20 -7.77 -20.29
CA ALA A 454 -3.23 -8.00 -19.22
C ALA A 454 -1.80 -7.77 -19.70
N ASP A 455 -0.96 -7.10 -18.90
CA ASP A 455 0.47 -6.98 -19.18
C ASP A 455 1.16 -8.26 -18.70
N LEU A 456 1.40 -9.21 -19.61
CA LEU A 456 2.02 -10.48 -19.26
C LEU A 456 3.50 -10.34 -18.87
N SER A 457 4.15 -9.21 -19.16
CA SER A 457 5.58 -9.01 -18.92
C SER A 457 5.98 -8.90 -17.46
N VAL A 458 5.00 -8.74 -16.57
CA VAL A 458 5.22 -8.68 -15.12
C VAL A 458 4.96 -10.01 -14.41
N LEU A 459 4.67 -11.08 -15.16
CA LEU A 459 4.36 -12.41 -14.63
C LEU A 459 5.60 -13.33 -14.65
N PRO A 460 5.68 -14.33 -13.75
CA PRO A 460 6.76 -15.31 -13.76
C PRO A 460 6.77 -16.11 -15.07
N GLY A 461 7.95 -16.26 -15.67
CA GLY A 461 8.12 -17.04 -16.91
C GLY A 461 8.07 -16.23 -18.21
N PHE A 462 7.65 -14.96 -18.14
CA PHE A 462 7.84 -13.97 -19.22
C PHE A 462 9.26 -13.40 -19.22
#